data_AF-A0A101MFC6-F1
#
_entry.id   AF-A0A101MFC6-F1
#
_cell.length_a   1.000
_cell.length_b   1.000
_cell.length_c   1.000
_cell.angle_alpha   90.00
_cell.angle_beta   90.00
_cell.angle_gamma   90.00
#
_symmetry.space_group_name_H-M   'P 1'
#
loop_
_entity.id
_entity.type
_entity.pdbx_description
1 polymer ?
#
loop_
_entity_poly.entity_id
_entity_poly.type
_entity_poly.pdbx_seq_one_letter_code
_entity_poly.pdbx_strand_id
1 'polypeptide(L)'
;MIHFPGSDNDTGYVIMCQIFIAFAGGMIVIGEQMAVVCASNRECIPMMISLVSLFSNLGGAIGHAVSAAIYANTFRQGPREALPKSAKDQWATIYAGGSVAQMKFLPGTEECDAINFAYGYSQKYGCIAATAILVLAVPCICMWRNEGTVL
;
A
#
# COMPACT_ATOMS: atom_id res chain seq x y z
N MET A 1 -1.08 -11.44 -1.43
CA MET A 1 -1.51 -10.52 -2.51
C MET A 1 -0.75 -10.69 -3.82
N ILE A 2 0.55 -11.02 -3.84
CA ILE A 2 1.35 -11.11 -5.09
C ILE A 2 0.89 -12.26 -6.03
N HIS A 3 0.40 -13.37 -5.47
CA HIS A 3 -0.03 -14.54 -6.23
C HIS A 3 -1.54 -14.55 -6.53
N PHE A 4 -2.33 -13.72 -5.85
CA PHE A 4 -3.81 -13.74 -5.90
C PHE A 4 -4.43 -12.35 -6.13
N PRO A 5 -4.09 -11.61 -7.19
CA PRO A 5 -4.65 -10.30 -7.43
C PRO A 5 -5.89 -10.44 -8.33
N GLY A 6 -7.00 -10.88 -7.74
CA GLY A 6 -8.38 -10.68 -8.25
C GLY A 6 -8.74 -11.22 -9.65
N SER A 7 -9.38 -12.39 -9.67
CA SER A 7 -10.65 -12.72 -10.35
C SER A 7 -10.92 -14.23 -10.26
N ASP A 8 -9.87 -15.05 -10.29
CA ASP A 8 -9.95 -16.52 -10.31
C ASP A 8 -9.64 -17.22 -8.97
N ASN A 9 -9.10 -16.49 -7.98
CA ASN A 9 -8.69 -17.07 -6.70
C ASN A 9 -9.52 -16.53 -5.55
N ASP A 10 -9.84 -17.43 -4.62
CA ASP A 10 -10.72 -17.23 -3.48
C ASP A 10 -10.37 -15.92 -2.71
N THR A 11 -11.25 -14.93 -2.78
CA THR A 11 -11.10 -13.59 -2.19
C THR A 11 -10.72 -13.65 -0.70
N GLY A 12 -11.05 -14.75 -0.02
CA GLY A 12 -10.66 -15.04 1.36
C GLY A 12 -9.16 -14.93 1.64
N TYR A 13 -8.29 -15.31 0.70
CA TYR A 13 -6.83 -15.20 0.89
C TYR A 13 -6.35 -13.75 0.94
N VAL A 14 -6.94 -12.87 0.13
CA VAL A 14 -6.61 -11.44 0.14
C VAL A 14 -7.03 -10.82 1.47
N ILE A 15 -8.22 -11.18 1.97
CA ILE A 15 -8.73 -10.74 3.27
C ILE A 15 -7.80 -11.19 4.41
N MET A 16 -7.37 -12.45 4.41
CA MET A 16 -6.43 -12.97 5.41
C MET A 16 -5.12 -12.17 5.44
N CYS A 17 -4.54 -11.90 4.26
CA CYS A 17 -3.33 -11.07 4.17
C CYS A 17 -3.54 -9.67 4.75
N GLN A 18 -4.67 -9.03 4.46
CA GLN A 18 -4.98 -7.68 4.97
C GLN A 18 -5.13 -7.66 6.49
N ILE A 19 -5.74 -8.70 7.08
CA ILE A 19 -5.84 -8.84 8.54
C ILE A 19 -4.43 -8.88 9.16
N PHE A 20 -3.53 -9.71 8.65
CA PHE A 20 -2.16 -9.79 9.18
C PHE A 20 -1.38 -8.48 9.04
N ILE A 21 -1.53 -7.78 7.92
CA ILE A 21 -0.92 -6.46 7.71
C ILE A 21 -1.47 -5.45 8.72
N ALA A 22 -2.78 -5.45 8.97
CA ALA A 22 -3.41 -4.55 9.93
C ALA A 22 -2.92 -4.80 11.36
N PHE A 23 -2.85 -6.08 11.79
CA PHE A 23 -2.31 -6.44 13.10
C PHE A 23 -0.84 -6.05 13.25
N ALA A 24 -0.01 -6.37 12.26
CA ALA A 24 1.42 -6.01 12.28
C ALA A 24 1.62 -4.49 12.32
N GLY A 25 0.89 -3.74 11.48
CA GLY A 25 0.95 -2.28 11.43
C GLY A 25 0.53 -1.64 12.76
N GLY A 26 -0.57 -2.09 13.36
CA GLY A 26 -1.05 -1.57 14.64
C GLY A 26 -0.05 -1.81 15.79
N MET A 27 0.57 -2.98 15.85
CA MET A 27 1.59 -3.29 16.86
C MET A 27 2.84 -2.42 16.72
N ILE A 28 3.30 -2.17 15.48
CA ILE A 28 4.50 -1.34 15.23
C ILE A 28 4.25 0.11 15.67
N VAL A 29 3.10 0.70 15.34
CA VAL A 29 2.76 2.09 15.70
C VAL A 29 2.70 2.30 17.22
N ILE A 30 2.14 1.33 17.96
CA ILE A 30 2.13 1.41 19.43
C ILE A 30 3.55 1.21 19.98
N GLY A 31 4.31 0.28 19.40
CA GLY A 31 5.69 -0.01 19.80
C GLY A 31 6.62 1.20 19.67
N GLU A 32 6.57 1.93 18.54
CA GLU A 32 7.41 3.12 18.34
C GLU A 32 7.06 4.25 19.32
N GLN A 33 5.76 4.48 19.59
CA GLN A 33 5.32 5.51 20.53
C GLN A 33 5.82 5.20 21.95
N MET A 34 5.70 3.94 22.38
CA MET A 34 6.18 3.50 23.68
C MET A 34 7.71 3.57 23.77
N ALA A 35 8.44 3.17 22.74
CA ALA A 35 9.90 3.27 22.70
C ALA A 35 10.38 4.71 22.90
N VAL A 36 9.73 5.67 22.23
CA VAL A 36 10.05 7.09 22.38
C VAL A 36 9.73 7.61 23.78
N VAL A 37 8.59 7.23 24.35
CA VAL A 37 8.23 7.64 25.73
C VAL A 37 9.22 7.08 26.75
N CYS A 38 9.71 5.85 26.57
CA CYS A 38 10.70 5.23 27.46
C CYS A 38 12.11 5.85 27.33
N ALA A 39 12.49 6.31 26.14
CA ALA A 39 13.81 6.92 25.91
C ALA A 39 13.88 8.42 26.29
N SER A 40 12.76 9.05 26.63
CA SER A 40 12.66 10.50 26.80
C SER A 40 12.43 10.92 28.25
N ASN A 41 12.97 12.06 28.64
CA ASN A 41 12.59 12.72 29.90
C ASN A 41 11.13 13.19 29.85
N ARG A 42 10.45 13.19 31.00
CA ARG A 42 9.00 13.48 31.12
C ARG A 42 8.58 14.82 30.50
N GLU A 43 9.47 15.79 30.52
CA GLU A 43 9.25 17.14 29.98
C GLU A 43 9.38 17.20 28.45
N CYS A 44 10.14 16.29 27.84
CA CYS A 44 10.40 16.25 26.40
C CYS A 44 9.47 15.30 25.63
N ILE A 45 8.65 14.51 26.32
CA ILE A 45 7.73 13.53 25.69
C ILE A 45 6.86 14.16 24.59
N PRO A 46 6.20 15.32 24.77
CA PRO A 46 5.36 15.89 23.73
C PRO A 46 6.13 16.27 22.47
N MET A 47 7.36 16.77 22.63
CA MET A 47 8.24 17.14 21.53
C MET A 47 8.64 15.90 20.73
N MET A 48 9.01 14.81 21.41
CA MET A 48 9.44 13.59 20.75
C MET A 48 8.29 12.87 20.03
N ILE A 49 7.08 12.83 20.62
CA ILE A 49 5.88 12.30 19.95
C ILE A 49 5.52 13.14 18.70
N SER A 50 5.68 14.46 18.76
CA SER A 50 5.46 15.34 17.60
C SER A 50 6.44 15.02 16.47
N LEU A 51 7.69 14.72 16.80
CA LEU A 51 8.71 14.33 15.82
C LEU A 51 8.38 12.99 15.17
N VAL A 52 7.96 11.99 15.95
CA VAL A 52 7.47 10.70 15.42
C VAL A 52 6.32 10.95 14.45
N SER A 53 5.31 11.71 14.86
CA SER A 53 4.14 12.03 14.03
C SER A 53 4.52 12.75 12.73
N LEU A 54 5.51 13.63 12.77
CA LEU A 54 6.04 14.30 11.57
C LEU A 54 6.63 13.29 10.59
N PHE A 55 7.48 12.37 11.07
CA PHE A 55 8.07 11.33 10.24
C PHE A 55 7.03 10.33 9.71
N SER A 56 6.02 9.96 10.51
CA SER A 56 4.91 9.13 10.05
C SER A 56 4.14 9.79 8.91
N ASN A 57 3.86 11.09 9.00
CA ASN A 57 3.21 11.85 7.93
C ASN A 57 4.09 11.93 6.66
N LEU A 58 5.40 12.16 6.83
CA LEU A 58 6.34 12.20 5.72
C LEU A 58 6.42 10.83 5.01
N GLY A 59 6.55 9.74 5.77
CA GLY A 59 6.54 8.38 5.25
C GLY A 59 5.25 8.06 4.52
N GLY A 60 4.10 8.46 5.08
CA GLY A 60 2.78 8.35 4.44
C GLY A 60 2.73 9.07 3.09
N ALA A 61 3.18 10.33 3.04
CA ALA A 61 3.21 11.11 1.80
C ALA A 61 4.10 10.47 0.71
N ILE A 62 5.28 9.98 1.09
CA ILE A 62 6.19 9.26 0.17
C ILE A 62 5.52 7.97 -0.33
N GLY A 63 4.92 7.18 0.57
CA GLY A 63 4.22 5.95 0.22
C GLY A 63 3.07 6.19 -0.74
N HIS A 64 2.28 7.24 -0.51
CA HIS A 64 1.22 7.67 -1.42
C HIS A 64 1.76 8.07 -2.80
N ALA A 65 2.84 8.84 -2.86
CA ALA A 65 3.45 9.25 -4.13
C ALA A 65 3.97 8.04 -4.93
N VAL A 66 4.64 7.10 -4.28
CA VAL A 66 5.13 5.86 -4.92
C VAL A 66 3.96 5.00 -5.41
N SER A 67 2.92 4.82 -4.58
CA SER A 67 1.72 4.07 -4.96
C SER A 67 1.01 4.70 -6.17
N ALA A 68 0.87 6.04 -6.18
CA ALA A 68 0.29 6.76 -7.30
C ALA A 68 1.12 6.62 -8.59
N ALA A 69 2.45 6.67 -8.49
CA ALA A 69 3.34 6.48 -9.63
C ALA A 69 3.25 5.05 -10.20
N ILE A 70 3.21 4.04 -9.33
CA ILE A 70 3.01 2.64 -9.73
C ILE A 70 1.67 2.50 -10.44
N TYR A 71 0.57 2.95 -9.81
CA TYR A 71 -0.77 2.90 -10.39
C TYR A 71 -0.83 3.60 -11.76
N ALA A 72 -0.28 4.81 -11.87
CA ALA A 72 -0.27 5.54 -13.14
C ALA A 72 0.50 4.79 -14.24
N ASN A 73 1.48 3.95 -13.91
CA ASN A 73 2.24 3.18 -14.90
C ASN A 73 1.59 1.83 -15.22
N THR A 74 1.17 1.09 -14.20
CA THR A 74 0.62 -0.28 -14.33
C THR A 74 -0.83 -0.28 -14.80
N PHE A 75 -1.64 0.67 -14.32
CA PHE A 75 -3.05 0.74 -14.69
C PHE A 75 -3.24 1.13 -16.17
N ARG A 76 -2.30 1.83 -16.79
CA ARG A 76 -2.33 2.09 -18.25
C ARG A 76 -2.03 0.86 -19.09
N GLN A 77 -1.32 -0.13 -18.54
CA GLN A 77 -0.94 -1.34 -19.27
C GLN A 77 -2.07 -2.38 -19.29
N GLY A 78 -2.79 -2.55 -18.18
CA GLY A 78 -3.89 -3.53 -18.08
C GLY A 78 -4.96 -3.41 -19.18
N PRO A 79 -5.62 -2.25 -19.37
CA PRO A 79 -6.64 -2.05 -20.39
C PRO A 79 -6.10 -2.18 -21.82
N ARG A 80 -4.81 -1.87 -22.07
CA ARG A 80 -4.21 -2.01 -23.40
C ARG A 80 -4.07 -3.47 -23.85
N GLU A 81 -3.87 -4.37 -22.90
CA GLU A 81 -3.73 -5.81 -23.14
C GLU A 81 -5.08 -6.54 -23.03
N ALA A 82 -5.94 -6.16 -22.08
CA ALA A 82 -7.17 -6.87 -21.76
C ALA A 82 -8.45 -6.31 -22.44
N LEU A 83 -8.46 -5.08 -22.98
CA LEU A 83 -9.66 -4.56 -23.65
C LEU A 83 -9.87 -5.17 -25.04
N PRO A 84 -11.13 -5.49 -25.43
CA PRO A 84 -11.48 -5.85 -26.79
C PRO A 84 -11.18 -4.70 -27.76
N LYS A 85 -10.89 -5.03 -29.03
CA LYS A 85 -10.47 -4.05 -30.06
C LYS A 85 -11.45 -2.87 -30.22
N SER A 86 -12.72 -3.05 -29.90
CA SER A 86 -13.78 -2.02 -29.93
C SER A 86 -13.66 -0.96 -28.83
N ALA A 87 -13.10 -1.30 -27.67
CA ALA A 87 -13.02 -0.43 -26.50
C ALA A 87 -11.59 0.06 -26.22
N LYS A 88 -10.59 -0.41 -26.99
CA LYS A 88 -9.18 -0.03 -26.83
C LYS A 88 -8.89 1.45 -26.95
N ASP A 89 -9.73 2.24 -27.64
CA ASP A 89 -9.59 3.70 -27.71
C ASP A 89 -10.22 4.43 -26.52
N GLN A 90 -11.12 3.78 -25.77
CA GLN A 90 -11.80 4.38 -24.62
C GLN A 90 -10.97 4.31 -23.33
N TRP A 91 -9.81 3.64 -23.34
CA TRP A 91 -8.93 3.49 -22.19
C TRP A 91 -8.58 4.83 -21.52
N ALA A 92 -8.34 5.89 -22.30
CA ALA A 92 -7.99 7.21 -21.80
C ALA A 92 -9.17 7.86 -21.05
N THR A 93 -10.39 7.68 -21.56
CA THR A 93 -11.62 8.15 -20.94
C THR A 93 -11.94 7.37 -19.66
N ILE A 94 -11.68 6.06 -19.64
CA ILE A 94 -11.86 5.20 -18.46
C ILE A 94 -10.83 5.54 -17.37
N TYR A 95 -9.59 5.89 -17.76
CA TYR A 95 -8.57 6.36 -16.82
C TYR A 95 -8.90 7.75 -16.27
N ALA A 96 -9.29 8.70 -17.13
CA ALA A 96 -9.63 10.06 -16.74
C ALA A 96 -10.94 10.15 -15.92
N GLY A 97 -11.89 9.26 -16.19
CA GLY A 97 -13.16 9.17 -15.47
C GLY A 97 -13.06 8.52 -14.07
N GLY A 98 -11.89 7.96 -13.73
CA GLY A 98 -11.61 7.38 -12.42
C GLY A 98 -12.54 6.23 -12.03
N SER A 99 -12.59 5.93 -10.73
CA SER A 99 -13.42 4.85 -10.18
C SER A 99 -14.91 5.03 -10.43
N VAL A 100 -15.40 6.28 -10.51
CA VAL A 100 -16.82 6.60 -10.73
C VAL A 100 -17.28 6.22 -12.14
N ALA A 101 -16.43 6.39 -13.16
CA ALA A 101 -16.74 5.92 -14.51
C ALA A 101 -16.59 4.39 -14.61
N GLN A 102 -15.62 3.81 -13.91
CA GLN A 102 -15.35 2.38 -13.92
C GLN A 102 -16.45 1.53 -13.26
N MET A 103 -17.11 2.06 -12.22
CA MET A 103 -18.23 1.40 -11.54
C MET A 103 -19.54 1.41 -12.35
N LYS A 104 -19.61 2.16 -13.46
CA LYS A 104 -20.80 2.21 -14.32
C LYS A 104 -20.88 1.06 -15.33
N PHE A 105 -19.77 0.35 -15.56
CA PHE A 105 -19.77 -0.84 -16.41
C PHE A 105 -20.48 -1.99 -15.69
N LEU A 106 -21.31 -2.74 -16.43
CA LEU A 106 -22.07 -3.84 -15.83
C LEU A 106 -21.11 -4.95 -15.37
N PRO A 107 -21.35 -5.56 -14.20
CA PRO A 107 -20.59 -6.72 -13.75
C PRO A 107 -20.70 -7.87 -14.77
N GLY A 108 -19.57 -8.46 -15.15
CA GLY A 108 -19.51 -9.58 -16.10
C GLY A 108 -19.41 -9.20 -17.57
N THR A 109 -19.23 -7.91 -17.91
CA THR A 109 -18.80 -7.53 -19.27
C THR A 109 -17.27 -7.60 -19.41
N GLU A 110 -16.78 -7.80 -20.63
CA GLU A 110 -15.34 -7.86 -20.92
C GLU A 110 -14.60 -6.59 -20.46
N GLU A 111 -15.26 -5.42 -20.47
CA GLU A 111 -14.67 -4.19 -19.94
C GLU A 111 -14.52 -4.21 -18.41
N CYS A 112 -15.51 -4.76 -17.68
CA CYS A 112 -15.45 -4.88 -16.23
C CYS A 112 -14.33 -5.84 -15.80
N ASP A 113 -14.19 -6.97 -16.49
CA ASP A 113 -13.14 -7.95 -16.22
C ASP A 113 -11.75 -7.40 -16.53
N ALA A 114 -11.59 -6.65 -17.63
CA ALA A 114 -10.35 -5.96 -17.96
C ALA A 114 -9.95 -4.91 -16.90
N ILE A 115 -10.92 -4.18 -16.35
CA ILE A 115 -10.70 -3.21 -15.27
C ILE A 115 -10.28 -3.95 -13.98
N ASN A 116 -10.98 -5.02 -13.61
CA ASN A 116 -10.65 -5.84 -12.43
C ASN A 116 -9.22 -6.41 -12.53
N PHE A 117 -8.85 -6.92 -13.71
CA PHE A 117 -7.49 -7.38 -13.98
C PHE A 117 -6.46 -6.25 -13.83
N ALA A 118 -6.73 -5.05 -14.36
CA ALA A 118 -5.84 -3.90 -14.24
C ALA A 118 -5.63 -3.46 -12.78
N TYR A 119 -6.67 -3.53 -11.94
CA TYR A 119 -6.57 -3.28 -10.51
C TYR A 119 -5.76 -4.35 -9.78
N GLY A 120 -6.03 -5.63 -10.06
CA GLY A 120 -5.25 -6.74 -9.51
C GLY A 120 -3.76 -6.61 -9.86
N TYR A 121 -3.47 -6.35 -11.13
CA TYR A 121 -2.10 -6.13 -11.59
C TYR A 121 -1.42 -4.98 -10.84
N SER A 122 -2.10 -3.84 -10.70
CA SER A 122 -1.56 -2.68 -9.96
C SER A 122 -1.32 -2.99 -8.47
N GLN A 123 -2.22 -3.72 -7.82
CA GLN A 123 -2.04 -4.15 -6.43
C GLN A 123 -0.85 -5.10 -6.25
N LYS A 124 -0.63 -6.02 -7.20
CA LYS A 124 0.53 -6.93 -7.17
C LYS A 124 1.85 -6.17 -7.15
N TYR A 125 2.02 -5.19 -8.05
CA TYR A 125 3.22 -4.35 -8.09
C TYR A 125 3.33 -3.45 -6.86
N GLY A 126 2.20 -2.95 -6.35
CA GLY A 126 2.16 -2.22 -5.07
C GLY A 126 2.71 -3.06 -3.91
N CYS A 127 2.33 -4.33 -3.80
CA CYS A 127 2.85 -5.23 -2.78
C CYS A 127 4.35 -5.50 -2.93
N ILE A 128 4.83 -5.71 -4.16
CA ILE A 128 6.28 -5.92 -4.42
C ILE A 128 7.08 -4.70 -3.97
N ALA A 129 6.64 -3.49 -4.33
CA ALA A 129 7.29 -2.25 -3.92
C ALA A 129 7.26 -2.08 -2.39
N ALA A 130 6.13 -2.36 -1.74
CA ALA A 130 6.01 -2.29 -0.30
C ALA A 130 6.97 -3.27 0.41
N THR A 131 7.06 -4.52 -0.05
CA THR A 131 7.98 -5.52 0.52
C THR A 131 9.45 -5.11 0.30
N ALA A 132 9.80 -4.56 -0.85
CA ALA A 132 11.16 -4.07 -1.11
C ALA A 132 11.58 -2.94 -0.16
N ILE A 133 10.67 -2.01 0.14
CA ILE A 133 10.90 -0.94 1.12
C ILE A 133 10.98 -1.51 2.54
N LEU A 134 10.15 -2.49 2.88
CA LEU A 134 10.15 -3.13 4.20
C LEU A 134 11.49 -3.82 4.52
N VAL A 135 12.20 -4.34 3.51
CA VAL A 135 13.56 -4.88 3.70
C VAL A 135 14.52 -3.82 4.26
N LEU A 136 14.36 -2.55 3.87
CA LEU A 136 15.16 -1.44 4.39
C LEU A 136 14.84 -1.12 5.86
N ALA A 137 13.67 -1.52 6.37
CA ALA A 137 13.32 -1.32 7.76
C ALA A 137 14.12 -2.24 8.71
N VAL A 138 14.52 -3.43 8.24
CA VAL A 138 15.28 -4.40 9.04
C VAL A 138 16.59 -3.84 9.59
N PRO A 139 17.52 -3.28 8.77
CA PRO A 139 18.75 -2.68 9.31
C PRO A 139 18.48 -1.47 10.21
N CYS A 140 17.43 -0.68 9.94
CA CYS A 140 17.05 0.46 10.79
C CYS A 140 16.65 0.02 12.20
N ILE A 141 15.92 -1.10 12.32
CA ILE A 141 15.56 -1.69 13.61
C ILE A 141 16.80 -2.29 14.30
N CYS A 142 17.70 -2.93 13.54
CA CYS A 142 18.96 -3.44 14.09
C CYS A 142 19.86 -2.33 14.66
N MET A 143 19.74 -1.09 14.17
CA MET A 143 20.47 0.06 14.70
C MET A 143 19.91 0.59 16.03
N TRP A 144 18.71 0.16 16.46
CA TRP A 144 18.18 0.53 17.77
C TRP A 144 19.05 -0.08 18.86
N ARG A 145 19.81 0.79 19.54
CA ARG A 145 20.55 0.41 20.74
C ARG A 145 19.56 0.19 21.88
N ASN A 146 19.69 -0.97 22.53
CA ASN A 146 19.01 -1.24 23.78
C ASN A 146 19.70 -0.43 24.89
N GLU A 147 19.11 0.68 25.32
CA GLU A 147 19.58 1.46 26.49
C GLU A 147 19.18 0.79 27.82
N GLY A 148 18.71 -0.46 27.81
CA GLY A 148 18.42 -1.27 28.99
C GLY A 148 19.63 -1.91 29.68
N THR A 149 20.79 -1.25 29.71
CA THR A 149 21.93 -1.66 30.56
C THR A 149 22.47 -0.46 31.33
N VAL A 150 21.63 0.06 32.22
CA VAL A 150 22.11 0.86 33.35
C VAL A 150 22.36 -0.13 34.49
N LEU A 151 23.65 -0.40 34.74
CA LEU A 151 24.16 -0.88 36.04
C LEU A 151 24.08 0.26 37.06
#